data_AF-A0A3N6E830-F1
#
_entry.id   AF-A0A3N6E830-F1
#
_cell.length_a   1.000
_cell.length_b   1.000
_cell.length_c   1.000
_cell.angle_alpha   90.00
_cell.angle_beta   90.00
_cell.angle_gamma   90.00
#
_symmetry.space_group_name_H-M   'P 1'
#
loop_
_entity.id
_entity.type
_entity.pdbx_description
1 polymer ?
#
loop_
_entity_poly.entity_id
_entity_poly.type
_entity_poly.pdbx_seq_one_letter_code
_entity_poly.pdbx_strand_id
1 'polypeptide(L)'
;MIYAPYTSAFASVRQHFDNPRIKDAPVLAVTADADAAGPVQLTATAAHTALYGPETDPRLSAAIWDAALAAARADATSDGTAKLLVILLALPMLSGTVHRICGRLRADRSDVEAEMILTLLSELAALDPAPPLSITPLVKAARNRAWNFAREGLREIPSTQVERISQDRALVPAARTTDDVPPQQALDVQVDRPDGPEGLRAPLRFRVRPEHVREEALVPAAGGATACCPRSRRRSRRRVGTLPIRPFARRP
;
A
#
# COMPACT_ATOMS: atom_id res chain seq x y z
N MET A 1 5.73 10.31 -25.49
CA MET A 1 5.42 9.05 -24.77
C MET A 1 4.00 9.17 -24.26
N ILE A 2 3.03 8.60 -24.97
CA ILE A 2 1.61 8.69 -24.61
C ILE A 2 1.38 7.57 -23.58
N TYR A 3 1.18 7.94 -22.32
CA TYR A 3 0.75 6.98 -21.30
C TYR A 3 -0.61 6.42 -21.73
N ALA A 4 -0.67 5.11 -21.98
CA ALA A 4 -1.95 4.42 -22.08
C ALA A 4 -2.71 4.67 -20.76
N PRO A 5 -3.99 5.07 -20.79
CA PRO A 5 -4.75 5.26 -19.57
C PRO A 5 -4.75 3.93 -18.81
N TYR A 6 -4.31 3.94 -17.55
CA TYR A 6 -4.38 2.77 -16.68
C TYR A 6 -5.84 2.33 -16.61
N THR A 7 -6.16 1.20 -17.25
CA THR A 7 -7.50 0.63 -17.23
C THR A 7 -7.74 0.07 -15.83
N SER A 8 -8.70 0.65 -15.11
CA SER A 8 -9.12 0.20 -13.79
C SER A 8 -9.51 -1.28 -13.83
N ALA A 9 -9.18 -2.05 -12.78
CA ALA A 9 -9.51 -3.47 -12.73
C ALA A 9 -11.03 -3.69 -12.78
N PHE A 10 -11.80 -2.81 -12.14
CA PHE A 10 -13.27 -2.85 -12.22
C PHE A 10 -13.78 -2.59 -13.65
N ALA A 11 -13.13 -1.68 -14.39
CA ALA A 11 -13.46 -1.41 -15.79
C ALA A 11 -13.14 -2.62 -16.69
N SER A 12 -11.99 -3.27 -16.49
CA SER A 12 -11.60 -4.47 -17.23
C SER A 12 -12.59 -5.62 -17.05
N VAL A 13 -13.11 -5.83 -15.82
CA VAL A 13 -14.15 -6.84 -15.56
C VAL A 13 -15.45 -6.51 -16.29
N ARG A 14 -15.90 -5.25 -16.27
CA ARG A 14 -17.11 -4.85 -17.03
C ARG A 14 -16.92 -5.09 -18.53
N GLN A 15 -15.78 -4.65 -19.07
CA GLN A 15 -15.45 -4.81 -20.48
C GLN A 15 -15.43 -6.28 -20.91
N HIS A 16 -14.99 -7.20 -20.05
CA HIS A 16 -15.05 -8.64 -20.31
C HIS A 16 -16.49 -9.11 -20.57
N PHE A 17 -17.45 -8.68 -19.74
CA PHE A 17 -18.86 -9.05 -19.88
C PHE A 17 -19.64 -8.22 -20.91
N ASP A 18 -19.09 -7.11 -21.39
CA ASP A 18 -19.63 -6.35 -22.53
C ASP A 18 -19.35 -7.05 -23.88
N ASN A 19 -18.43 -8.03 -23.93
CA ASN A 19 -18.18 -8.82 -25.13
C ASN A 19 -19.44 -9.59 -25.53
N PRO A 20 -19.98 -9.43 -26.75
CA PRO A 20 -21.24 -10.05 -27.17
C PRO A 20 -21.29 -11.57 -26.95
N ARG A 21 -20.15 -12.26 -27.15
CA ARG A 21 -20.07 -13.72 -26.97
C ARG A 21 -20.28 -14.16 -25.52
N ILE A 22 -19.93 -13.31 -24.56
CA ILE A 22 -19.99 -13.59 -23.13
C ILE A 22 -21.28 -13.01 -22.54
N LYS A 23 -21.69 -11.84 -23.01
CA LYS A 23 -22.88 -11.11 -22.56
C LYS A 23 -24.15 -11.94 -22.67
N ASP A 24 -24.32 -12.62 -23.80
CA ASP A 24 -25.55 -13.35 -24.14
C ASP A 24 -25.46 -14.83 -23.75
N ALA A 25 -24.29 -15.30 -23.31
CA ALA A 25 -24.12 -16.67 -22.86
C ALA A 25 -24.75 -16.86 -21.46
N PRO A 26 -25.43 -17.99 -21.20
CA PRO A 26 -25.81 -18.37 -19.85
C PRO A 26 -24.54 -18.64 -19.04
N VAL A 27 -24.37 -17.91 -17.94
CA VAL A 27 -23.19 -18.00 -17.07
C VAL A 27 -23.52 -18.54 -15.69
N LEU A 28 -24.81 -18.63 -15.35
CA LEU A 28 -25.25 -19.01 -14.02
C LEU A 28 -26.54 -19.84 -14.09
N ALA A 29 -26.55 -21.00 -13.43
CA ALA A 29 -27.75 -21.80 -13.23
C ALA A 29 -28.25 -21.61 -11.79
N VAL A 30 -29.49 -21.15 -11.62
CA VAL A 30 -30.09 -20.85 -10.30
C VAL A 30 -31.32 -21.73 -10.08
N THR A 31 -31.37 -22.38 -8.93
CA THR A 31 -32.56 -23.12 -8.45
C THR A 31 -33.29 -22.25 -7.43
N ALA A 32 -34.33 -21.54 -7.88
CA ALA A 32 -35.05 -20.57 -7.05
C ALA A 32 -36.11 -21.22 -6.14
N ASP A 33 -36.58 -22.42 -6.46
CA ASP A 33 -37.55 -23.16 -5.66
C ASP A 33 -37.35 -24.68 -5.80
N ALA A 34 -37.60 -25.43 -4.73
CA ALA A 34 -37.49 -26.89 -4.74
C ALA A 34 -38.60 -27.57 -5.57
N ASP A 35 -39.73 -26.86 -5.76
CA ASP A 35 -40.93 -27.31 -6.48
C ASP A 35 -41.03 -26.76 -7.92
N ALA A 36 -40.14 -25.86 -8.34
CA ALA A 36 -40.16 -25.27 -9.68
C ALA A 36 -39.42 -26.12 -10.72
N ALA A 37 -39.89 -26.04 -11.97
CA ALA A 37 -39.40 -26.78 -13.12
C ALA A 37 -37.93 -26.44 -13.49
N GLY A 38 -36.98 -27.07 -12.80
CA GLY A 38 -35.57 -27.11 -13.16
C GLY A 38 -34.77 -25.82 -12.92
N PRO A 39 -33.43 -25.88 -13.07
CA PRO A 39 -32.56 -24.74 -12.89
C PRO A 39 -32.78 -23.68 -13.98
N VAL A 40 -32.97 -22.43 -13.57
CA VAL A 40 -33.10 -21.27 -14.46
C VAL A 40 -31.70 -20.83 -14.89
N GLN A 41 -31.48 -20.74 -16.20
CA GLN A 41 -30.22 -20.25 -16.77
C GLN A 41 -30.28 -18.72 -16.89
N LEU A 42 -29.34 -18.03 -16.27
CA LEU A 42 -29.21 -16.57 -16.28
C LEU A 42 -27.94 -16.13 -17.01
N THR A 43 -28.07 -15.10 -17.82
CA THR A 43 -26.94 -14.33 -18.35
C THR A 43 -26.40 -13.39 -17.27
N ALA A 44 -25.18 -12.87 -17.45
CA ALA A 44 -24.58 -11.92 -16.50
C ALA A 44 -25.44 -10.66 -16.33
N THR A 45 -26.02 -10.17 -17.44
CA THR A 45 -26.90 -9.00 -17.44
C THR A 45 -28.21 -9.29 -16.71
N ALA A 46 -28.80 -10.48 -16.92
CA ALA A 46 -30.03 -10.89 -16.24
C ALA A 46 -29.81 -11.03 -14.73
N ALA A 47 -28.71 -11.67 -14.31
CA ALA A 47 -28.34 -11.79 -12.90
C ALA A 47 -28.12 -10.42 -12.24
N HIS A 48 -27.39 -9.52 -12.90
CA HIS A 48 -27.18 -8.15 -12.40
C HIS A 48 -28.51 -7.38 -12.27
N THR A 49 -29.40 -7.52 -13.25
CA THR A 49 -30.71 -6.86 -13.24
C THR A 49 -31.61 -7.41 -12.15
N ALA A 50 -31.61 -8.73 -11.91
CA ALA A 50 -32.37 -9.33 -10.81
C ALA A 50 -31.88 -8.85 -9.44
N LEU A 51 -30.57 -8.63 -9.27
CA LEU A 51 -29.99 -8.18 -7.99
C LEU A 51 -30.19 -6.69 -7.70
N TYR A 52 -30.19 -5.83 -8.72
CA TYR A 52 -30.12 -4.37 -8.54
C TYR A 52 -31.19 -3.59 -9.31
N GLY A 53 -32.08 -4.29 -10.02
CA GLY A 53 -33.19 -3.70 -10.75
C GLY A 53 -34.34 -3.24 -9.85
N PRO A 54 -35.40 -2.66 -10.45
CA PRO A 54 -36.56 -2.17 -9.69
C PRO A 54 -37.39 -3.28 -9.04
N GLU A 55 -37.35 -4.50 -9.59
CA GLU A 55 -38.14 -5.66 -9.16
C GLU A 55 -37.27 -6.70 -8.42
N THR A 56 -36.41 -6.26 -7.51
CA THR A 56 -35.53 -7.18 -6.76
C THR A 56 -36.34 -8.06 -5.81
N ASP A 57 -36.33 -9.38 -6.07
CA ASP A 57 -36.81 -10.40 -5.13
C ASP A 57 -35.66 -10.86 -4.21
N PRO A 58 -35.79 -10.74 -2.88
CA PRO A 58 -34.79 -11.21 -1.92
C PRO A 58 -34.48 -12.72 -2.03
N ARG A 59 -35.45 -13.57 -2.37
CA ARG A 59 -35.24 -15.02 -2.48
C ARG A 59 -34.41 -15.34 -3.71
N LEU A 60 -34.81 -14.82 -4.87
CA LEU A 60 -34.01 -14.92 -6.09
C LEU A 60 -32.61 -14.33 -5.90
N SER A 61 -32.48 -13.20 -5.19
CA SER A 61 -31.18 -12.58 -4.91
C SER A 61 -30.27 -13.49 -4.09
N ALA A 62 -30.79 -14.13 -3.05
CA ALA A 62 -30.03 -15.09 -2.26
C ALA A 62 -29.61 -16.31 -3.10
N ALA A 63 -30.51 -16.84 -3.93
CA ALA A 63 -30.22 -17.96 -4.82
C ALA A 63 -29.18 -17.62 -5.89
N ILE A 64 -29.21 -16.41 -6.46
CA ILE A 64 -28.18 -15.92 -7.39
C ILE A 64 -26.82 -15.86 -6.70
N TRP A 65 -26.74 -15.32 -5.49
CA TRP A 65 -25.48 -15.23 -4.77
C TRP A 65 -24.93 -16.61 -4.38
N ASP A 66 -25.78 -17.50 -3.87
CA ASP A 66 -25.37 -18.85 -3.50
C ASP A 66 -24.82 -19.61 -4.72
N ALA A 67 -25.55 -19.58 -5.84
CA ALA A 67 -25.11 -20.19 -7.09
C ALA A 67 -23.82 -19.58 -7.64
N ALA A 68 -23.69 -18.24 -7.62
CA ALA A 68 -22.51 -17.56 -8.16
C ALA A 68 -21.27 -17.85 -7.32
N LEU A 69 -21.41 -17.87 -5.99
CA LEU A 69 -20.32 -18.18 -5.06
C LEU A 69 -19.92 -19.66 -5.16
N ALA A 70 -20.89 -20.57 -5.27
CA ALA A 70 -20.62 -21.99 -5.47
C ALA A 70 -19.88 -22.23 -6.80
N ALA A 71 -20.34 -21.63 -7.91
CA ALA A 71 -19.70 -21.73 -9.21
C ALA A 71 -18.26 -21.18 -9.18
N ALA A 72 -18.05 -20.01 -8.58
CA ALA A 72 -16.73 -19.39 -8.49
C ALA A 72 -15.73 -20.16 -7.62
N ARG A 73 -16.22 -20.92 -6.62
CA ARG A 73 -15.39 -21.82 -5.81
C ARG A 73 -15.04 -23.12 -6.54
N ALA A 74 -15.98 -23.67 -7.30
CA ALA A 74 -15.73 -24.85 -8.12
C ALA A 74 -14.77 -24.55 -9.28
N ASP A 75 -14.65 -23.28 -9.67
CA ASP A 75 -13.75 -22.83 -10.72
C ASP A 75 -12.27 -22.91 -10.31
N ALA A 76 -11.59 -23.95 -10.78
CA ALA A 76 -10.17 -24.18 -10.52
C ALA A 76 -9.25 -23.19 -11.27
N THR A 77 -9.74 -22.49 -12.29
CA THR A 77 -8.93 -21.57 -13.08
C THR A 77 -8.81 -20.22 -12.38
N SER A 78 -7.61 -19.61 -12.40
CA SER A 78 -7.38 -18.33 -11.72
C SER A 78 -8.09 -17.16 -12.40
N ASP A 79 -8.34 -17.27 -13.71
CA ASP A 79 -9.01 -16.32 -14.59
C ASP A 79 -10.44 -16.74 -14.98
N GLY A 80 -11.00 -17.71 -14.26
CA GLY A 80 -12.26 -18.32 -14.59
C GLY A 80 -13.46 -17.37 -14.58
N THR A 81 -14.33 -17.54 -15.56
CA THR A 81 -15.51 -16.67 -15.80
C THR A 81 -16.41 -16.57 -14.57
N ALA A 82 -16.50 -17.62 -13.75
CA ALA A 82 -17.35 -17.60 -12.55
C ALA A 82 -16.79 -16.64 -11.48
N LYS A 83 -15.48 -16.58 -11.30
CA LYS A 83 -14.83 -15.59 -10.40
C LYS A 83 -15.02 -14.17 -10.91
N LEU A 84 -14.85 -13.97 -12.22
CA LEU A 84 -15.11 -12.67 -12.86
C LEU A 84 -16.58 -12.26 -12.70
N LEU A 85 -17.53 -13.20 -12.77
CA LEU A 85 -18.95 -12.95 -12.54
C LEU A 85 -19.21 -12.48 -11.11
N VAL A 86 -18.64 -13.16 -10.10
CA VAL A 86 -18.77 -12.71 -8.71
C VAL A 86 -18.22 -11.30 -8.52
N ILE A 87 -17.08 -10.99 -9.12
CA ILE A 87 -16.51 -9.63 -9.09
C ILE A 87 -17.48 -8.64 -9.75
N LEU A 88 -17.98 -8.93 -10.96
CA LEU A 88 -18.93 -8.10 -11.69
C LEU A 88 -20.16 -7.78 -10.82
N LEU A 89 -20.79 -8.80 -10.24
CA LEU A 89 -21.98 -8.65 -9.41
C LEU A 89 -21.67 -7.89 -8.12
N ALA A 90 -20.44 -7.95 -7.59
CA ALA A 90 -20.04 -7.21 -6.39
C ALA A 90 -19.65 -5.75 -6.66
N LEU A 91 -19.39 -5.35 -7.92
CA LEU A 91 -18.92 -4.00 -8.25
C LEU A 91 -19.80 -2.87 -7.69
N PRO A 92 -21.14 -2.91 -7.77
CA PRO A 92 -21.98 -1.83 -7.22
C PRO A 92 -21.76 -1.63 -5.71
N MET A 93 -21.50 -2.72 -4.99
CA MET A 93 -21.23 -2.69 -3.55
C MET A 93 -19.82 -2.15 -3.24
N LEU A 94 -18.84 -2.36 -4.11
CA LEU A 94 -17.44 -1.98 -3.84
C LEU A 94 -17.10 -0.56 -4.33
N SER A 95 -17.68 -0.14 -5.47
CA SER A 95 -17.34 1.10 -6.17
C SER A 95 -17.44 2.35 -5.28
N GLY A 96 -18.48 2.44 -4.45
CA GLY A 96 -18.64 3.56 -3.52
C GLY A 96 -17.54 3.63 -2.46
N THR A 97 -16.99 2.49 -2.05
CA THR A 97 -15.88 2.45 -1.07
C THR A 97 -14.57 2.88 -1.73
N VAL A 98 -14.30 2.42 -2.96
CA VAL A 98 -13.14 2.87 -3.75
C VAL A 98 -13.14 4.39 -3.88
N HIS A 99 -14.27 4.97 -4.30
CA HIS A 99 -14.38 6.43 -4.46
C HIS A 99 -14.11 7.18 -3.14
N ARG A 100 -14.65 6.70 -2.01
CA ARG A 100 -14.41 7.30 -0.69
C ARG A 100 -12.95 7.20 -0.25
N ILE A 101 -12.29 6.07 -0.48
CA ILE A 101 -10.88 5.86 -0.13
C ILE A 101 -10.00 6.79 -0.97
N CYS A 102 -10.17 6.79 -2.29
CA CYS A 102 -9.39 7.63 -3.21
C CYS A 102 -9.57 9.12 -2.88
N GLY A 103 -10.82 9.56 -2.65
CA GLY A 103 -11.11 10.95 -2.32
C GLY A 103 -10.55 11.41 -0.97
N ARG A 104 -10.54 10.54 0.05
CA ARG A 104 -10.13 10.91 1.42
C ARG A 104 -8.64 10.69 1.69
N LEU A 105 -8.06 9.62 1.15
CA LEU A 105 -6.69 9.21 1.44
C LEU A 105 -5.74 9.44 0.26
N ARG A 106 -6.25 9.89 -0.91
CA ARG A 106 -5.48 10.10 -2.14
C ARG A 106 -4.70 8.85 -2.60
N ALA A 107 -5.19 7.68 -2.24
CA ALA A 107 -4.63 6.41 -2.70
C ALA A 107 -4.86 6.23 -4.21
N ASP A 108 -3.96 5.51 -4.89
CA ASP A 108 -4.14 5.14 -6.29
C ASP A 108 -5.38 4.25 -6.43
N ARG A 109 -6.22 4.56 -7.41
CA ARG A 109 -7.48 3.85 -7.62
C ARG A 109 -7.25 2.40 -8.03
N SER A 110 -6.26 2.14 -8.88
CA SER A 110 -5.94 0.82 -9.41
C SER A 110 -5.51 -0.10 -8.28
N ASP A 111 -4.66 0.40 -7.37
CA ASP A 111 -4.19 -0.35 -6.21
C ASP A 111 -5.34 -0.69 -5.25
N VAL A 112 -6.22 0.28 -4.98
CA VAL A 112 -7.39 0.05 -4.11
C VAL A 112 -8.35 -0.98 -4.72
N GLU A 113 -8.60 -0.91 -6.03
CA GLU A 113 -9.45 -1.90 -6.71
C GLU A 113 -8.81 -3.29 -6.72
N ALA A 114 -7.51 -3.38 -6.99
CA ALA A 114 -6.76 -4.64 -6.97
C ALA A 114 -6.80 -5.29 -5.59
N GLU A 115 -6.56 -4.54 -4.52
CA GLU A 115 -6.62 -5.05 -3.14
C GLU A 115 -8.04 -5.52 -2.76
N MET A 116 -9.09 -4.81 -3.20
CA MET A 116 -10.46 -5.26 -2.97
C MET A 116 -10.76 -6.57 -3.68
N ILE A 117 -10.36 -6.71 -4.96
CA ILE A 117 -10.57 -7.95 -5.73
C ILE A 117 -9.78 -9.09 -5.10
N LEU A 118 -8.50 -8.85 -4.79
CA LEU A 118 -7.63 -9.86 -4.19
C LEU A 118 -8.25 -10.38 -2.90
N THR A 119 -8.65 -9.47 -2.00
CA THR A 119 -9.28 -9.86 -0.74
C THR A 119 -10.59 -10.61 -0.97
N LEU A 120 -11.44 -10.14 -1.89
CA LEU A 120 -12.70 -10.81 -2.21
C LEU A 120 -12.47 -12.26 -2.64
N LEU A 121 -11.50 -12.49 -3.53
CA LEU A 121 -11.19 -13.83 -4.03
C LEU A 121 -10.46 -14.70 -2.98
N SER A 122 -9.59 -14.12 -2.16
CA SER A 122 -8.93 -14.84 -1.07
C SER A 122 -9.93 -15.32 -0.02
N GLU A 123 -10.86 -14.44 0.40
CA GLU A 123 -11.92 -14.79 1.36
C GLU A 123 -12.89 -15.81 0.78
N LEU A 124 -13.20 -15.72 -0.53
CA LEU A 124 -14.00 -16.72 -1.22
C LEU A 124 -13.33 -18.11 -1.21
N ALA A 125 -12.02 -18.16 -1.43
CA ALA A 125 -11.26 -19.41 -1.41
C ALA A 125 -11.18 -20.02 0.00
N ALA A 126 -11.22 -19.19 1.05
CA ALA A 126 -11.18 -19.61 2.46
C ALA A 126 -12.55 -19.97 3.05
N LEU A 127 -13.65 -19.71 2.33
CA LEU A 127 -15.00 -19.90 2.84
C LEU A 127 -15.34 -21.38 3.08
N ASP A 128 -15.96 -21.69 4.21
CA ASP A 128 -16.39 -23.05 4.53
C ASP A 128 -17.38 -23.61 3.48
N PRO A 129 -17.37 -24.92 3.21
CA PRO A 129 -18.24 -25.56 2.22
C PRO A 129 -19.71 -25.65 2.64
N ALA A 130 -20.07 -25.26 3.87
CA ALA A 130 -21.42 -25.36 4.38
C ALA A 130 -22.31 -24.21 3.85
N PRO A 131 -23.37 -24.50 3.08
CA PRO A 131 -24.35 -23.48 2.67
C PRO A 131 -25.20 -23.02 3.87
N PRO A 132 -25.84 -21.83 3.78
CA PRO A 132 -25.90 -20.93 2.63
C PRO A 132 -24.71 -19.95 2.55
N LEU A 133 -24.19 -19.72 1.34
CA LEU A 133 -23.09 -18.76 1.11
C LEU A 133 -23.65 -17.33 1.06
N SER A 134 -23.01 -16.39 1.77
CA SER A 134 -23.42 -14.98 1.81
C SER A 134 -22.30 -14.07 1.32
N ILE A 135 -22.61 -13.18 0.38
CA ILE A 135 -21.64 -12.20 -0.17
C ILE A 135 -21.28 -11.08 0.82
N THR A 136 -22.17 -10.81 1.79
CA THR A 136 -22.03 -9.67 2.71
C THR A 136 -20.73 -9.70 3.54
N PRO A 137 -20.36 -10.81 4.19
CA PRO A 137 -19.08 -10.89 4.91
C PRO A 137 -17.87 -10.68 4.01
N LEU A 138 -17.86 -11.23 2.78
CA LEU A 138 -16.74 -11.09 1.85
C LEU A 138 -16.57 -9.62 1.39
N VAL A 139 -17.68 -8.96 1.04
CA VAL A 139 -17.68 -7.54 0.69
C VAL A 139 -17.21 -6.67 1.86
N LYS A 140 -17.62 -7.00 3.09
CA LYS A 140 -17.15 -6.31 4.30
C LYS A 140 -15.65 -6.51 4.51
N ALA A 141 -15.13 -7.72 4.33
CA ALA A 141 -13.70 -8.02 4.42
C ALA A 141 -12.90 -7.22 3.37
N ALA A 142 -13.30 -7.26 2.11
CA ALA A 142 -12.67 -6.50 1.03
C ALA A 142 -12.64 -4.99 1.30
N ARG A 143 -13.77 -4.41 1.74
CA ARG A 143 -13.84 -2.99 2.10
C ARG A 143 -12.89 -2.66 3.26
N ASN A 144 -12.87 -3.47 4.32
CA ASN A 144 -12.02 -3.25 5.48
C ASN A 144 -10.53 -3.34 5.12
N ARG A 145 -10.15 -4.35 4.33
CA ARG A 145 -8.77 -4.55 3.89
C ARG A 145 -8.28 -3.39 3.05
N ALA A 146 -9.09 -2.91 2.10
CA ALA A 146 -8.74 -1.74 1.29
C ALA A 146 -8.58 -0.45 2.12
N TRP A 147 -9.40 -0.23 3.15
CA TRP A 147 -9.22 0.89 4.08
C TRP A 147 -7.90 0.80 4.85
N ASN A 148 -7.52 -0.39 5.28
CA ASN A 148 -6.26 -0.61 5.99
C ASN A 148 -5.07 -0.42 5.05
N PHE A 149 -5.10 -1.03 3.87
CA PHE A 149 -4.10 -0.86 2.82
C PHE A 149 -3.84 0.62 2.51
N ALA A 150 -4.90 1.39 2.23
CA ALA A 150 -4.76 2.81 1.91
C ALA A 150 -4.23 3.65 3.09
N ARG A 151 -4.50 3.25 4.34
CA ARG A 151 -3.94 3.91 5.53
C ARG A 151 -2.49 3.53 5.80
N GLU A 152 -2.11 2.30 5.48
CA GLU A 152 -0.74 1.80 5.57
C GLU A 152 0.14 2.57 4.57
N GLY A 153 -0.31 2.75 3.32
CA GLY A 153 0.40 3.56 2.33
C GLY A 153 0.63 5.02 2.73
N LEU A 154 -0.25 5.62 3.55
CA LEU A 154 -0.01 6.96 4.11
C LEU A 154 1.08 7.02 5.18
N ARG A 155 1.37 5.89 5.83
CA ARG A 155 2.45 5.80 6.84
C ARG A 155 3.81 5.57 6.19
N GLU A 156 3.82 5.07 4.96
CA GLU A 156 5.02 4.93 4.14
C GLU A 156 5.41 6.32 3.61
N ILE A 157 6.26 7.02 4.38
CA ILE A 157 6.88 8.26 3.90
C ILE A 157 7.94 7.85 2.87
N PRO A 158 7.81 8.21 1.58
CA PRO A 158 8.84 7.94 0.61
C PRO A 158 10.14 8.56 1.09
N SER A 159 11.17 7.73 1.24
CA SER A 159 12.47 8.20 1.70
C SER A 159 13.07 9.08 0.60
N THR A 160 13.12 10.39 0.84
CA THR A 160 13.82 11.35 -0.03
C THR A 160 15.32 11.06 -0.14
N GLN A 161 15.83 10.08 0.61
CA GLN A 161 17.23 9.70 0.61
C GLN A 161 17.66 9.09 -0.72
N VAL A 162 16.78 8.38 -1.43
CA VAL A 162 17.10 7.80 -2.76
C VAL A 162 17.16 8.88 -3.83
N GLU A 163 16.24 9.85 -3.80
CA GLU A 163 16.27 11.02 -4.69
C GLU A 163 17.51 11.89 -4.41
N ARG A 164 17.90 12.08 -3.14
CA ARG A 164 19.13 12.80 -2.78
C ARG A 164 20.39 12.10 -3.28
N ILE A 165 20.48 10.77 -3.18
CA ILE A 165 21.64 10.01 -3.71
C ILE A 165 21.74 10.14 -5.23
N SER A 166 20.60 10.21 -5.92
CA SER A 166 20.54 10.37 -7.37
C SER A 166 20.99 11.77 -7.81
N GLN A 167 20.56 12.80 -7.08
CA GLN A 167 20.96 14.19 -7.31
C GLN A 167 22.43 14.44 -6.96
N ASP A 168 22.94 13.87 -5.86
CA ASP A 168 24.36 13.98 -5.49
C ASP A 168 25.27 13.37 -6.57
N ARG A 169 24.87 12.22 -7.13
CA ARG A 169 25.66 11.56 -8.18
C ARG A 169 25.63 12.31 -9.51
N ALA A 170 24.56 13.04 -9.79
CA ALA A 170 24.45 13.90 -10.98
C ALA A 170 25.24 15.22 -10.84
N LEU A 171 25.60 15.61 -9.61
CA LEU A 171 26.38 16.81 -9.32
C LEU A 171 27.89 16.56 -9.22
N VAL A 172 28.37 15.31 -9.33
CA VAL A 172 29.80 15.02 -9.43
C VAL A 172 30.28 15.38 -10.84
N PRO A 173 31.08 16.45 -11.04
CA PRO A 173 31.72 16.66 -12.32
C PRO A 173 32.70 15.52 -12.52
N ALA A 174 32.72 14.92 -13.71
CA ALA A 174 33.77 13.97 -14.09
C ALA A 174 35.13 14.69 -14.02
N ALA A 175 35.80 14.57 -12.87
CA ALA A 175 37.10 15.16 -12.64
C ALA A 175 38.09 14.43 -13.55
N ARG A 176 38.53 15.17 -14.58
CA ARG A 176 39.69 14.85 -15.39
C ARG A 176 40.87 14.55 -14.48
N THR A 177 41.54 13.45 -14.78
CA THR A 177 42.90 13.11 -14.34
C THR A 177 43.82 14.32 -14.50
N THR A 178 44.48 14.75 -13.42
CA THR A 178 45.86 15.28 -13.41
C THR A 178 46.30 15.55 -11.97
N ASP A 179 47.55 15.18 -11.71
CA ASP A 179 48.30 15.30 -10.47
C ASP A 179 48.21 16.68 -9.80
N ASP A 180 47.82 16.72 -8.52
CA ASP A 180 48.56 17.36 -7.42
C ASP A 180 47.75 17.18 -6.12
N VAL A 181 48.17 16.25 -5.25
CA VAL A 181 47.49 16.00 -3.96
C VAL A 181 48.25 16.73 -2.84
N PRO A 182 47.76 17.85 -2.30
CA PRO A 182 48.31 18.39 -1.05
C PRO A 182 47.98 17.43 0.12
N PRO A 183 48.81 17.38 1.18
CA PRO A 183 48.63 16.40 2.25
C PRO A 183 47.28 16.61 2.94
N GLN A 184 46.39 15.63 2.77
CA GLN A 184 45.07 15.61 3.37
C GLN A 184 45.20 15.75 4.90
N GLN A 185 44.67 16.84 5.46
CA GLN A 185 44.56 17.02 6.90
C GLN A 185 43.57 15.97 7.45
N ALA A 186 44.09 14.92 8.07
CA ALA A 186 43.27 13.95 8.80
C ALA A 186 42.68 14.62 10.04
N LEU A 187 41.37 14.50 10.22
CA LEU A 187 40.67 15.02 11.40
C LEU A 187 40.67 13.94 12.48
N ASP A 188 41.13 14.30 13.69
CA ASP A 188 41.04 13.44 14.87
C ASP A 188 39.71 13.70 15.57
N VAL A 189 38.88 12.66 15.69
CA VAL A 189 37.62 12.70 16.44
C VAL A 189 37.84 12.04 17.79
N GLN A 190 37.66 12.81 18.86
CA GLN A 190 37.70 12.31 20.24
C GLN A 190 36.28 12.22 20.79
N VAL A 191 35.88 11.03 21.23
CA VAL A 191 34.59 10.79 21.89
C VAL A 191 34.84 10.63 23.39
N ASP A 192 34.46 11.63 24.17
CA ASP A 192 34.47 11.54 25.62
C ASP A 192 33.24 10.74 26.10
N ARG A 193 33.47 9.60 26.75
CA ARG A 193 32.39 8.74 27.27
C ARG A 193 32.04 9.18 28.71
N PRO A 194 30.75 9.25 29.09
CA PRO A 194 30.36 9.68 30.43
C PRO A 194 30.86 8.72 31.51
N ASP A 195 31.29 9.27 32.64
CA ASP A 195 31.83 8.55 33.79
C ASP A 195 30.82 7.54 34.35
N GLY A 196 31.21 6.26 34.39
CA GLY A 196 30.44 5.18 34.97
C GLY A 196 31.35 4.25 35.78
N PRO A 197 30.83 3.60 36.83
CA PRO A 197 31.66 2.93 37.84
C PRO A 197 32.44 1.70 37.36
N GLU A 198 32.13 1.14 36.18
CA GLU A 198 32.70 -0.15 35.73
C GLU A 198 33.30 -0.17 34.31
N GLY A 199 33.74 0.98 33.76
CA GLY A 199 34.25 1.05 32.38
C GLY A 199 35.71 1.51 32.26
N LEU A 200 36.50 0.83 31.41
CA LEU A 200 37.82 1.27 30.94
C LEU A 200 37.83 2.76 30.56
N ARG A 201 38.73 3.52 31.19
CA ARG A 201 38.77 5.00 31.23
C ARG A 201 39.52 5.66 30.06
N ALA A 202 39.79 4.93 28.98
CA ALA A 202 40.55 5.49 27.86
C ALA A 202 39.63 6.17 26.84
N PRO A 203 39.82 7.46 26.52
CA PRO A 203 39.08 8.12 25.44
C PRO A 203 39.39 7.46 24.11
N LEU A 204 38.35 7.18 23.31
CA LEU A 204 38.49 6.60 21.98
C LEU A 204 38.86 7.71 20.99
N ARG A 205 39.96 7.52 20.26
CA ARG A 205 40.45 8.42 19.22
C ARG A 205 40.36 7.72 17.87
N PHE A 206 39.65 8.33 16.93
CA PHE A 206 39.54 7.84 15.56
C PHE A 206 40.17 8.87 14.62
N ARG A 207 40.97 8.39 13.67
CA ARG A 207 41.43 9.18 12.52
C ARG A 207 40.45 8.98 11.38
N VAL A 208 39.77 10.03 10.99
CA VAL A 208 38.81 9.98 9.88
C VAL A 208 39.31 10.86 8.75
N ARG A 209 39.29 10.32 7.53
CA ARG A 209 39.56 11.12 6.32
C ARG A 209 38.37 12.07 6.11
N PRO A 210 38.61 13.33 5.72
CA PRO A 210 37.54 14.33 5.58
C PRO A 210 36.43 13.89 4.60
N GLU A 211 36.77 13.05 3.62
CA GLU A 211 35.84 12.42 2.65
C GLU A 211 34.70 11.60 3.31
N HIS A 212 34.89 11.12 4.54
CA HIS A 212 33.94 10.29 5.28
C HIS A 212 33.21 11.04 6.40
N VAL A 213 33.46 12.34 6.58
CA VAL A 213 32.77 13.17 7.57
C VAL A 213 31.54 13.80 6.91
N ARG A 214 30.35 13.23 7.15
CA ARG A 214 29.09 13.89 6.81
C ARG A 214 28.81 15.01 7.82
N GLU A 215 28.78 16.24 7.33
CA GLU A 215 28.32 17.41 8.07
C GLU A 215 26.80 17.35 8.23
N GLU A 216 26.31 16.58 9.21
CA GLU A 216 24.96 16.79 9.71
C GLU A 216 24.94 18.10 10.50
N ALA A 217 24.62 19.19 9.80
CA ALA A 217 24.47 20.52 10.36
C ALA A 217 23.37 20.54 11.43
N LEU A 218 23.78 20.36 12.69
CA LEU A 218 23.00 20.76 13.86
C LEU A 218 23.11 22.28 14.00
N VAL A 219 22.20 22.99 13.34
CA VAL A 219 22.04 24.45 13.47
C VAL A 219 21.82 24.82 14.95
N PRO A 220 22.64 25.70 15.55
CA PRO A 220 22.35 26.27 16.85
C PRO A 220 21.30 27.38 16.67
N ALA A 221 20.05 27.11 17.08
CA ALA A 221 19.02 28.13 17.15
C ALA A 221 19.32 29.11 18.30
N ALA A 222 19.84 30.28 17.96
CA ALA A 222 19.83 31.45 18.82
C ALA A 222 18.69 32.38 18.38
N GLY A 223 17.75 32.67 19.28
CA GLY A 223 16.80 33.77 19.10
C GLY A 223 15.42 33.57 19.73
N GLY A 224 15.12 34.41 20.73
CA GLY A 224 13.84 35.14 20.83
C GLY A 224 12.60 34.40 21.33
N ALA A 225 12.12 34.81 22.50
CA ALA A 225 10.84 34.41 23.07
C ALA A 225 9.63 34.95 22.30
N THR A 226 8.58 34.13 22.16
CA THR A 226 7.16 34.48 22.41
C THR A 226 6.32 33.19 22.45
N ALA A 227 5.32 33.18 23.33
CA ALA A 227 4.60 31.99 23.77
C ALA A 227 3.49 31.53 22.81
N CYS A 228 3.26 30.22 22.76
CA CYS A 228 1.93 29.58 22.77
C CYS A 228 2.09 28.05 22.94
N CYS A 229 1.52 27.48 24.00
CA CYS A 229 1.45 26.03 24.22
C CYS A 229 0.30 25.40 23.42
N PRO A 230 0.36 24.09 23.06
CA PRO A 230 -0.13 23.09 24.02
C PRO A 230 0.64 21.74 24.03
N ARG A 231 0.71 21.21 25.25
CA ARG A 231 0.92 19.82 25.70
C ARG A 231 1.08 18.73 24.62
N SER A 232 2.28 18.13 24.57
CA SER A 232 2.43 16.67 24.46
C SER A 232 3.70 16.18 25.16
N ARG A 233 3.67 14.91 25.54
CA ARG A 233 4.42 14.26 26.62
C ARG A 233 5.96 14.33 26.49
N ARG A 234 6.61 14.73 27.59
CA ARG A 234 8.06 14.60 27.80
C ARG A 234 8.48 13.13 27.73
N ARG A 235 9.27 12.76 26.70
CA ARG A 235 10.26 11.68 26.81
C ARG A 235 11.63 12.35 26.98
N SER A 236 12.29 12.07 28.10
CA SER A 236 13.61 12.63 28.39
C SER A 236 14.61 12.09 27.37
N ARG A 237 15.17 12.98 26.55
CA ARG A 237 16.37 12.67 25.75
C ARG A 237 17.57 12.89 26.65
N ARG A 238 18.14 11.79 27.13
CA ARG A 238 19.45 11.75 27.81
C ARG A 238 20.49 12.30 26.83
N ARG A 239 21.15 13.40 27.21
CA ARG A 239 22.24 14.01 26.44
C ARG A 239 23.45 13.05 26.46
N VAL A 240 23.82 12.48 25.32
CA VAL A 240 25.00 11.59 25.20
C VAL A 240 26.16 12.41 24.66
N GLY A 241 27.00 12.92 25.57
CA GLY A 241 28.31 13.48 25.26
C GLY A 241 28.34 14.82 24.51
N THR A 242 29.50 15.47 24.56
CA THR A 242 29.85 16.66 23.76
C THR A 242 31.03 16.25 22.89
N LEU A 243 30.98 16.54 21.59
CA LEU A 243 32.01 16.16 20.61
C LEU A 243 32.81 17.42 20.20
N PRO A 244 34.01 17.65 20.77
CA PRO A 244 34.89 18.71 20.28
C PRO A 244 35.72 18.19 19.10
N ILE A 245 35.53 18.77 17.91
CA ILE A 245 36.40 18.55 16.75
C ILE A 245 37.49 19.63 16.78
N ARG A 246 38.76 19.24 16.68
CA ARG A 246 39.90 20.17 16.58
C ARG A 246 40.77 19.83 15.37
N PRO A 247 41.21 20.83 14.58
CA PRO A 247 42.21 20.61 13.55
C PRO A 247 43.57 20.29 14.18
N PHE A 248 44.25 19.28 13.63
CA PHE A 248 45.56 18.85 14.12
C PHE A 248 46.64 19.84 13.71
N ALA A 249 47.28 20.50 14.68
CA ALA A 249 48.49 21.28 14.48
C ALA A 249 49.70 20.45 14.92
N ARG A 250 50.58 20.10 13.96
CA ARG A 250 51.85 19.44 14.24
C ARG A 250 52.80 20.49 14.85
N ARG A 251 53.24 20.30 16.10
CA ARG A 251 54.38 21.08 16.62
C ARG A 251 55.66 20.65 15.88
N PRO A 252 56.61 21.59 15.67
CA PRO A 252 57.89 21.30 15.02
C PRO A 252 58.73 20.29 15.82
#